data_AF-A0A9P3GSQ0-F1
#
_entry.id   AF-A0A9P3GSQ0-F1
#
_cell.length_a   1.000
_cell.length_b   1.000
_cell.length_c   1.000
_cell.angle_alpha   90.00
_cell.angle_beta   90.00
_cell.angle_gamma   90.00
#
_symmetry.space_group_name_H-M   'P 1'
#
loop_
_entity.id
_entity.type
_entity.pdbx_description
1 polymer ?
#
loop_
_entity_poly.entity_id
_entity_poly.type
_entity_poly.pdbx_seq_one_letter_code
_entity_poly.pdbx_strand_id
1 'polypeptide(L)'
;MLDLIGVEKKRGQKIVLPDPLADGEPARVVNGAELFSPRWKEGISCDVNHRFIEATVDRVVRNQKTNPTLDAAHATPAHLRQGAETYYNTLRDVYKAQVDETAAAKAQVKQENTKVNIRRHRRCDGLRQAVPAFRERYGYDDTVGLEQLLHTDCVSSEHSQKEGRDGDDDSGDEGAVLEVQGKNWRSDPYVRILAALEMIAREIRGRKSRSAAKRRVRGPAERDYDGPPPKGNPPYSFCVSHDWAVRTGHADGRLAVLEDPDDFTIFRVEIRDEDLPARLRRGQPGNTGDDGYGGDVEN
;
A
#
# COMPACT_ATOMS: atom_id res chain seq x y z
N MET A 1 5.22 -13.91 -21.80
CA MET A 1 5.53 -15.11 -20.99
C MET A 1 4.30 -16.00 -20.81
N LEU A 2 3.09 -15.47 -20.55
CA LEU A 2 1.84 -16.27 -20.52
C LEU A 2 1.52 -16.97 -21.85
N ASP A 3 2.01 -16.42 -22.97
CA ASP A 3 1.95 -17.04 -24.31
C ASP A 3 2.61 -18.42 -24.36
N LEU A 4 3.66 -18.67 -23.56
CA LEU A 4 4.35 -19.96 -23.49
C LEU A 4 3.45 -21.10 -22.98
N ILE A 5 2.36 -20.77 -22.28
CA ILE A 5 1.36 -21.72 -21.76
C ILE A 5 0.00 -21.55 -22.46
N GLY A 6 -0.06 -20.79 -23.56
CA GLY A 6 -1.29 -20.57 -24.33
C GLY A 6 -2.31 -19.66 -23.65
N VAL A 7 -1.89 -18.83 -22.70
CA VAL A 7 -2.80 -17.93 -21.96
C VAL A 7 -2.66 -16.50 -22.48
N GLU A 8 -3.76 -15.94 -22.99
CA GLU A 8 -3.86 -14.53 -23.35
C GLU A 8 -4.43 -13.72 -22.19
N LYS A 9 -3.75 -12.65 -21.78
CA LYS A 9 -4.22 -11.75 -20.72
C LYS A 9 -4.80 -10.48 -21.33
N LYS A 10 -6.11 -10.31 -21.24
CA LYS A 10 -6.78 -9.03 -21.52
C LYS A 10 -6.72 -8.12 -20.30
N ARG A 11 -6.65 -6.80 -20.52
CA ARG A 11 -6.64 -5.80 -19.45
C ARG A 11 -7.93 -5.93 -18.63
N GLY A 12 -7.81 -6.00 -17.30
CA GLY A 12 -8.94 -6.12 -16.37
C GLY A 12 -9.44 -7.54 -16.13
N GLN A 13 -9.03 -8.54 -16.93
CA GLN A 13 -9.48 -9.92 -16.74
C GLN A 13 -8.61 -10.70 -15.75
N LYS A 14 -9.24 -11.56 -14.95
CA LYS A 14 -8.55 -12.54 -14.10
C LYS A 14 -7.85 -13.56 -15.01
N ILE A 15 -6.58 -13.82 -14.74
CA ILE A 15 -5.83 -14.87 -15.45
C ILE A 15 -6.42 -16.21 -15.02
N VAL A 16 -6.79 -17.04 -15.99
CA VAL A 16 -7.18 -18.45 -15.81
C VAL A 16 -6.03 -19.31 -16.35
N LEU A 17 -5.45 -20.15 -15.50
CA LEU A 17 -4.33 -21.00 -15.88
C LEU A 17 -4.88 -22.39 -16.21
N PRO A 18 -4.38 -23.05 -17.26
CA PRO A 18 -4.89 -24.35 -17.63
C PRO A 18 -4.34 -25.41 -16.65
N ASP A 19 -5.10 -26.50 -16.49
CA ASP A 19 -4.67 -27.62 -15.65
C ASP A 19 -3.35 -28.23 -16.17
N PRO A 20 -2.51 -28.80 -15.31
CA PRO A 20 -1.37 -29.59 -15.75
C PRO A 20 -1.83 -30.79 -16.58
N LEU A 21 -1.02 -31.19 -17.56
CA LEU A 21 -1.23 -32.46 -18.27
C LEU A 21 -0.93 -33.64 -17.35
N ALA A 22 -1.66 -34.74 -17.51
CA ALA A 22 -1.36 -35.99 -16.85
C ALA A 22 -0.13 -36.66 -17.48
N ASP A 23 0.47 -37.62 -16.77
CA ASP A 23 1.65 -38.31 -17.24
C ASP A 23 1.36 -39.11 -18.51
N GLY A 24 2.13 -38.83 -19.57
CA GLY A 24 1.97 -39.46 -20.89
C GLY A 24 0.97 -38.78 -21.83
N GLU A 25 0.27 -37.73 -21.38
CA GLU A 25 -0.59 -36.96 -22.28
C GLU A 25 0.24 -36.18 -23.32
N PRO A 26 -0.27 -36.05 -24.57
CA PRO A 26 0.43 -35.30 -25.61
C PRO A 26 0.55 -33.82 -25.23
N ALA A 27 1.68 -33.21 -25.62
CA ALA A 27 1.90 -31.78 -25.42
C ALA A 27 0.79 -30.96 -26.09
N ARG A 28 0.40 -29.85 -25.44
CA ARG A 28 -0.56 -28.91 -26.01
C ARG A 28 0.10 -28.20 -27.20
N VAL A 29 -0.58 -28.15 -28.34
CA VAL A 29 -0.09 -27.47 -29.54
C VAL A 29 -1.06 -26.39 -29.94
N VAL A 30 -0.57 -25.16 -30.12
CA VAL A 30 -1.36 -24.03 -30.62
C VAL A 30 -0.61 -23.41 -31.79
N ASN A 31 -1.26 -23.32 -32.95
CA ASN A 31 -0.67 -22.80 -34.20
C ASN A 31 0.65 -23.50 -34.59
N GLY A 32 0.74 -24.81 -34.35
CA GLY A 32 1.93 -25.61 -34.65
C GLY A 32 3.10 -25.42 -33.67
N ALA A 33 2.95 -24.60 -32.63
CA ALA A 33 3.92 -24.45 -31.56
C ALA A 33 3.51 -25.28 -30.34
N GLU A 34 4.43 -26.08 -29.80
CA GLU A 34 4.25 -26.76 -28.53
C GLU A 34 4.22 -25.73 -27.39
N LEU A 35 3.20 -25.86 -26.53
CA LEU A 35 3.04 -25.08 -25.32
C LEU A 35 3.56 -25.85 -24.12
N PHE A 36 4.11 -25.10 -23.17
CA PHE A 36 4.51 -25.66 -21.89
C PHE A 36 3.26 -25.96 -21.04
N SER A 37 3.29 -27.08 -20.33
CA SER A 37 2.25 -27.46 -19.36
C SER A 37 2.90 -27.65 -17.98
N PRO A 38 3.18 -26.55 -17.25
CA PRO A 38 3.88 -26.64 -15.98
C PRO A 38 3.07 -27.44 -14.95
N ARG A 39 3.78 -28.22 -14.12
CA ARG A 39 3.19 -28.98 -13.04
C ARG A 39 3.06 -28.09 -11.81
N TRP A 40 1.93 -27.38 -11.70
CA TRP A 40 1.69 -26.38 -10.65
C TRP A 40 1.72 -26.94 -9.22
N LYS A 41 1.44 -28.23 -9.04
CA LYS A 41 1.50 -28.86 -7.72
C LYS A 41 2.93 -29.13 -7.27
N GLU A 42 3.85 -29.31 -8.22
CA GLU A 42 5.26 -29.62 -7.97
C GLU A 42 6.10 -28.34 -7.77
N GLY A 43 7.36 -28.53 -7.38
CA GLY A 43 8.33 -27.44 -7.22
C GLY A 43 9.07 -27.09 -8.51
N ILE A 44 9.93 -26.08 -8.43
CA ILE A 44 10.82 -25.65 -9.52
C ILE A 44 11.80 -26.76 -9.93
N SER A 45 12.14 -27.67 -9.01
CA SER A 45 13.07 -28.78 -9.25
C SER A 45 12.52 -29.87 -10.17
N CYS A 46 11.22 -29.85 -10.50
CA CYS A 46 10.67 -30.75 -11.51
C CYS A 46 11.17 -30.38 -12.90
N ASP A 47 11.62 -31.36 -13.68
CA ASP A 47 12.18 -31.16 -15.03
C ASP A 47 11.24 -30.37 -15.95
N VAL A 48 9.93 -30.62 -15.87
CA VAL A 48 8.92 -29.91 -16.68
C VAL A 48 8.90 -28.42 -16.32
N ASN A 49 8.94 -28.10 -15.03
CA ASN A 49 8.95 -26.72 -14.55
C ASN A 49 10.30 -26.03 -14.84
N HIS A 50 11.40 -26.76 -14.71
CA HIS A 50 12.74 -26.28 -15.06
C HIS A 50 12.80 -25.88 -16.54
N ARG A 51 12.32 -26.72 -17.45
CA ARG A 51 12.25 -26.39 -18.89
C ARG A 51 11.40 -25.15 -19.18
N PHE A 52 10.28 -24.99 -18.49
CA PHE A 52 9.45 -23.79 -18.59
C PHE A 52 10.20 -22.53 -18.13
N ILE A 53 10.98 -22.62 -17.05
CA ILE A 53 11.79 -21.51 -16.53
C ILE A 53 12.90 -21.14 -17.52
N GLU A 54 13.63 -22.11 -18.07
CA GLU A 54 14.62 -21.85 -19.13
C GLU A 54 14.00 -21.17 -20.34
N ALA A 55 12.86 -21.69 -20.83
CA ALA A 55 12.15 -21.10 -21.97
C ALA A 55 11.69 -19.66 -21.67
N THR A 56 11.33 -19.37 -20.42
CA THR A 56 10.99 -18.03 -19.97
C THR A 56 12.21 -17.11 -19.99
N VAL A 57 13.37 -17.57 -19.51
CA VAL A 57 14.65 -16.84 -19.59
C VAL A 57 15.01 -16.55 -21.04
N ASP A 58 14.99 -17.56 -21.90
CA ASP A 58 15.31 -17.44 -23.33
C ASP A 58 14.40 -16.43 -24.03
N ARG A 59 13.12 -16.41 -23.67
CA ARG A 59 12.14 -15.44 -24.18
C ARG A 59 12.52 -14.01 -23.78
N VAL A 60 12.92 -13.80 -22.52
CA VAL A 60 13.36 -12.48 -22.04
C VAL A 60 14.66 -12.07 -22.72
N VAL A 61 15.65 -12.96 -22.83
CA VAL A 61 16.91 -12.69 -23.54
C VAL A 61 16.66 -12.29 -25.00
N ARG A 62 15.78 -13.03 -25.70
CA ARG A 62 15.41 -12.71 -27.08
C ARG A 62 14.72 -11.35 -27.18
N ASN A 63 13.81 -11.05 -26.25
CA ASN A 63 13.14 -9.76 -26.21
C ASN A 63 14.11 -8.60 -25.91
N GLN A 64 15.09 -8.80 -25.03
CA GLN A 64 16.11 -7.78 -24.74
C GLN A 64 16.99 -7.47 -25.96
N LYS A 65 17.27 -8.45 -26.82
CA LYS A 65 18.00 -8.22 -28.07
C LYS A 65 17.23 -7.31 -29.04
N THR A 66 15.90 -7.42 -29.07
CA THR A 66 15.04 -6.63 -29.98
C THR A 66 14.54 -5.33 -29.36
N ASN A 67 14.36 -5.30 -28.05
CA ASN A 67 13.82 -4.19 -27.28
C ASN A 67 14.50 -4.14 -25.91
N PRO A 68 15.67 -3.47 -25.81
CA PRO A 68 16.43 -3.41 -24.58
C PRO A 68 15.72 -2.52 -23.56
N THR A 69 15.17 -3.15 -22.51
CA THR A 69 14.48 -2.47 -21.41
C THR A 69 15.14 -2.66 -20.06
N LEU A 70 16.06 -3.63 -19.94
CA LEU A 70 16.83 -3.88 -18.72
C LEU A 70 18.24 -3.30 -18.87
N ASP A 71 18.77 -2.74 -17.79
CA ASP A 71 20.18 -2.40 -17.71
C ASP A 71 21.05 -3.68 -17.76
N ALA A 72 22.23 -3.58 -18.38
CA ALA A 72 23.15 -4.69 -18.60
C ALA A 72 23.56 -5.37 -17.28
N ALA A 73 23.70 -4.61 -16.19
CA ALA A 73 23.99 -5.14 -14.86
C ALA A 73 22.88 -6.06 -14.31
N HIS A 74 21.64 -5.84 -14.74
CA HIS A 74 20.47 -6.62 -14.31
C HIS A 74 20.05 -7.69 -15.32
N ALA A 75 20.63 -7.69 -16.53
CA ALA A 75 20.35 -8.67 -17.57
C ALA A 75 21.28 -9.91 -17.53
N THR A 76 21.90 -10.20 -16.38
CA THR A 76 22.74 -11.39 -16.25
C THR A 76 21.89 -12.67 -16.25
N PRO A 77 22.40 -13.82 -16.74
CA PRO A 77 21.65 -15.08 -16.75
C PRO A 77 21.10 -15.47 -15.38
N ALA A 78 21.87 -15.23 -14.31
CA ALA A 78 21.44 -15.52 -12.93
C ALA A 78 20.24 -14.66 -12.50
N HIS A 79 20.26 -13.35 -12.75
CA HIS A 79 19.15 -12.46 -12.41
C HIS A 79 17.89 -12.78 -13.23
N LEU A 80 18.05 -13.06 -14.53
CA LEU A 80 16.93 -13.44 -15.39
C LEU A 80 16.30 -14.76 -14.93
N ARG A 81 17.12 -15.74 -14.55
CA ARG A 81 16.65 -17.01 -13.98
C ARG A 81 15.86 -16.78 -12.69
N GLN A 82 16.41 -16.02 -11.75
CA GLN A 82 15.74 -15.69 -10.49
C GLN A 82 14.39 -14.97 -10.74
N GLY A 83 14.34 -14.07 -11.72
CA GLY A 83 13.11 -13.43 -12.17
C GLY A 83 12.09 -14.43 -12.72
N ALA A 84 12.53 -15.38 -13.56
CA ALA A 84 11.69 -16.43 -14.11
C ALA A 84 11.16 -17.41 -13.05
N GLU A 85 11.98 -17.77 -12.06
CA GLU A 85 11.56 -18.58 -10.89
C GLU A 85 10.50 -17.85 -10.05
N THR A 86 10.70 -16.56 -9.78
CA THR A 86 9.72 -15.70 -9.09
C THR A 86 8.42 -15.61 -9.87
N TYR A 87 8.51 -15.48 -11.20
CA TYR A 87 7.37 -15.47 -12.10
C TYR A 87 6.61 -16.81 -12.06
N TYR A 88 7.30 -17.94 -12.13
CA TYR A 88 6.70 -19.27 -12.00
C TYR A 88 5.96 -19.43 -10.66
N ASN A 89 6.58 -19.06 -9.54
CA ASN A 89 5.95 -19.14 -8.22
C ASN A 89 4.70 -18.26 -8.13
N THR A 90 4.71 -17.09 -8.77
CA THR A 90 3.53 -16.22 -8.87
C THR A 90 2.40 -16.90 -9.65
N LEU A 91 2.70 -17.54 -10.78
CA LEU A 91 1.68 -18.31 -11.54
C LEU A 91 1.16 -19.51 -10.74
N ARG A 92 2.05 -20.21 -10.03
CA ARG A 92 1.68 -21.31 -9.15
C ARG A 92 0.70 -20.88 -8.06
N ASP A 93 0.94 -19.75 -7.42
CA ASP A 93 0.03 -19.19 -6.42
C ASP A 93 -1.31 -18.78 -7.03
N VAL A 94 -1.30 -18.24 -8.26
CA VAL A 94 -2.53 -17.95 -9.01
C VAL A 94 -3.32 -19.23 -9.30
N TYR A 95 -2.66 -20.31 -9.74
CA TYR A 95 -3.33 -21.59 -10.00
C TYR A 95 -3.89 -22.20 -8.70
N LYS A 96 -3.13 -22.17 -7.60
CA LYS A 96 -3.63 -22.61 -6.29
C LYS A 96 -4.91 -21.88 -5.90
N ALA A 97 -4.94 -20.55 -6.08
CA ALA A 97 -6.14 -19.74 -5.82
C ALA A 97 -7.28 -19.94 -6.84
N GLN A 98 -7.07 -20.67 -7.95
CA GLN A 98 -8.14 -21.08 -8.87
C GLN A 98 -8.78 -22.39 -8.43
N VAL A 99 -8.00 -23.33 -7.88
CA VAL A 99 -8.46 -24.68 -7.54
C VAL A 99 -8.83 -24.87 -6.07
N ASP A 100 -8.36 -23.98 -5.19
CA ASP A 100 -8.59 -24.04 -3.73
C ASP A 100 -9.21 -22.72 -3.24
N GLU A 101 -10.43 -22.81 -2.73
CA GLU A 101 -11.19 -21.68 -2.18
C GLU A 101 -10.48 -21.02 -0.98
N THR A 102 -9.82 -21.81 -0.14
CA THR A 102 -9.09 -21.28 1.01
C THR A 102 -7.87 -20.48 0.58
N ALA A 103 -7.18 -20.94 -0.47
CA ALA A 103 -6.09 -20.21 -1.10
C ALA A 103 -6.59 -18.94 -1.81
N ALA A 104 -7.77 -19.00 -2.44
CA ALA A 104 -8.41 -17.83 -3.04
C ALA A 104 -8.73 -16.75 -2.00
N ALA A 105 -9.34 -17.12 -0.87
CA ALA A 105 -9.64 -16.20 0.22
C ALA A 105 -8.35 -15.58 0.80
N LYS A 106 -7.30 -16.38 1.02
CA LYS A 106 -5.99 -15.87 1.47
C LYS A 106 -5.37 -14.89 0.46
N ALA A 107 -5.45 -15.18 -0.83
CA ALA A 107 -4.94 -14.31 -1.88
C ALA A 107 -5.70 -12.97 -1.93
N GLN A 108 -7.02 -12.99 -1.75
CA GLN A 108 -7.83 -11.78 -1.67
C GLN A 108 -7.45 -10.91 -0.46
N VAL A 109 -7.33 -11.51 0.73
CA VAL A 109 -6.86 -10.79 1.94
C VAL A 109 -5.47 -10.18 1.73
N LYS A 110 -4.53 -10.93 1.13
CA LYS A 110 -3.19 -10.43 0.79
C LYS A 110 -3.26 -9.25 -0.18
N GLN A 111 -4.13 -9.31 -1.19
CA GLN A 111 -4.31 -8.23 -2.16
C GLN A 111 -4.85 -6.96 -1.48
N GLU A 112 -5.85 -7.08 -0.61
CA GLU A 112 -6.39 -5.94 0.14
C GLU A 112 -5.34 -5.33 1.10
N ASN A 113 -4.62 -6.18 1.84
CA ASN A 113 -3.53 -5.72 2.70
C ASN A 113 -2.42 -5.00 1.89
N THR A 114 -2.11 -5.51 0.69
CA THR A 114 -1.13 -4.87 -0.21
C THR A 114 -1.61 -3.49 -0.65
N LYS A 115 -2.89 -3.33 -1.02
CA LYS A 115 -3.47 -2.02 -1.36
C LYS A 115 -3.38 -1.05 -0.19
N VAL A 116 -3.72 -1.49 1.03
CA VAL A 116 -3.63 -0.68 2.25
C VAL A 116 -2.18 -0.25 2.50
N ASN A 117 -1.22 -1.17 2.40
CA ASN A 117 0.20 -0.87 2.60
C ASN A 117 0.73 0.12 1.56
N ILE A 118 0.41 -0.07 0.27
CA ILE A 118 0.80 0.86 -0.80
C ILE A 118 0.27 2.28 -0.50
N ARG A 119 -0.96 2.41 -0.02
CA ARG A 119 -1.53 3.72 0.37
C ARG A 119 -0.78 4.34 1.54
N ARG A 120 -0.44 3.54 2.57
CA ARG A 120 0.37 4.00 3.70
C ARG A 120 1.73 4.50 3.25
N HIS A 121 2.43 3.75 2.40
CA HIS A 121 3.72 4.16 1.82
C HIS A 121 3.58 5.48 1.06
N ARG A 122 2.65 5.57 0.10
CA ARG A 122 2.42 6.79 -0.68
C ARG A 122 2.09 8.00 0.21
N ARG A 123 1.31 7.80 1.27
CA ARG A 123 1.01 8.87 2.23
C ARG A 123 2.29 9.30 2.95
N CYS A 124 3.05 8.37 3.49
CA CYS A 124 4.31 8.62 4.18
C CYS A 124 5.34 9.32 3.27
N ASP A 125 5.47 8.89 2.02
CA ASP A 125 6.35 9.53 1.03
C ASP A 125 5.91 10.96 0.74
N GLY A 126 4.60 11.21 0.65
CA GLY A 126 4.05 12.57 0.55
C GLY A 126 4.39 13.45 1.76
N LEU A 127 4.37 12.90 2.97
CA LEU A 127 4.79 13.63 4.18
C LEU A 127 6.29 13.94 4.14
N ARG A 128 7.13 12.99 3.72
CA ARG A 128 8.58 13.19 3.59
C ARG A 128 8.90 14.28 2.57
N GLN A 129 8.17 14.35 1.46
CA GLN A 129 8.31 15.44 0.48
C GLN A 129 7.95 16.82 1.05
N ALA A 130 7.10 16.88 2.08
CA ALA A 130 6.72 18.12 2.75
C ALA A 130 7.72 18.58 3.82
N VAL A 131 8.67 17.73 4.24
CA VAL A 131 9.62 18.04 5.31
C VAL A 131 10.41 19.33 5.04
N PRO A 132 11.01 19.59 3.86
CA PRO A 132 11.77 20.83 3.66
C PRO A 132 10.94 22.10 3.87
N ALA A 133 9.72 22.14 3.32
CA ALA A 133 8.81 23.27 3.48
C ALA A 133 8.26 23.39 4.90
N PHE A 134 8.11 22.27 5.61
CA PHE A 134 7.76 22.26 7.03
C PHE A 134 8.89 22.88 7.88
N ARG A 135 10.15 22.50 7.63
CA ARG A 135 11.32 23.09 8.32
C ARG A 135 11.44 24.59 8.05
N GLU A 136 11.19 25.01 6.82
CA GLU A 136 11.16 26.43 6.47
C GLU A 136 10.07 27.19 7.23
N ARG A 137 8.90 26.58 7.43
CA ARG A 137 7.76 27.21 8.12
C ARG A 137 7.93 27.27 9.64
N TYR A 138 8.47 26.23 10.27
CA TYR A 138 8.54 26.10 11.73
C TYR A 138 9.95 26.30 12.32
N GLY A 139 10.96 26.53 11.49
CA GLY A 139 12.35 26.66 11.91
C GLY A 139 13.11 25.35 11.78
N TYR A 140 14.33 25.41 11.22
CA TYR A 140 15.18 24.24 11.05
C TYR A 140 15.64 23.68 12.41
N ASP A 141 15.95 24.56 13.35
CA ASP A 141 16.42 24.18 14.69
C ASP A 141 15.32 23.60 15.56
N ASP A 142 14.06 23.99 15.33
CA ASP A 142 12.90 23.50 16.08
C ASP A 142 12.35 22.18 15.51
N THR A 143 12.80 21.74 14.34
CA THR A 143 12.25 20.57 13.64
C THR A 143 13.24 19.41 13.51
N VAL A 144 14.23 19.36 14.41
CA VAL A 144 15.19 18.26 14.52
C VAL A 144 14.45 17.00 14.97
N GLY A 145 14.71 15.86 14.30
CA GLY A 145 14.02 14.59 14.56
C GLY A 145 12.77 14.32 13.70
N LEU A 146 12.31 15.29 12.90
CA LEU A 146 11.06 15.16 12.14
C LEU A 146 11.03 13.97 11.17
N GLU A 147 12.12 13.69 10.46
CA GLU A 147 12.17 12.59 9.49
C GLU A 147 12.10 11.22 10.18
N GLN A 148 12.68 11.13 11.37
CA GLN A 148 12.66 9.96 12.23
C GLN A 148 11.26 9.69 12.78
N LEU A 149 10.37 10.70 12.85
CA LEU A 149 8.95 10.48 13.21
C LEU A 149 8.10 9.87 12.09
N LEU A 150 8.57 9.91 10.84
CA LEU A 150 7.81 9.51 9.66
C LEU A 150 8.03 8.03 9.32
N HIS A 151 7.50 7.16 10.20
CA HIS A 151 7.44 5.72 9.97
C HIS A 151 6.15 5.30 9.26
N THR A 152 6.27 4.53 8.17
CA THR A 152 5.13 4.09 7.36
C THR A 152 4.08 3.33 8.19
N ASP A 153 4.53 2.48 9.12
CA ASP A 153 3.62 1.70 9.96
C ASP A 153 2.86 2.56 10.97
N CYS A 154 3.42 3.72 11.34
CA CYS A 154 2.80 4.66 12.26
C CYS A 154 1.72 5.52 11.59
N VAL A 155 1.72 5.68 10.26
CA VAL A 155 0.72 6.45 9.50
C VAL A 155 -0.64 5.72 9.43
N SER A 156 -1.75 6.46 9.24
CA SER A 156 -3.11 5.89 9.25
C SER A 156 -3.34 5.02 8.01
N SER A 157 -4.07 3.91 8.19
CA SER A 157 -4.62 3.18 7.05
C SER A 157 -5.73 3.97 6.38
N GLU A 158 -5.83 3.80 5.07
CA GLU A 158 -6.95 4.28 4.26
C GLU A 158 -7.67 3.05 3.72
N HIS A 159 -8.87 2.79 4.24
CA HIS A 159 -9.70 1.68 3.80
C HIS A 159 -10.61 2.19 2.68
N SER A 160 -10.70 1.43 1.59
CA SER A 160 -11.79 1.65 0.64
C SER A 160 -13.01 1.01 1.26
N GLN A 161 -13.89 1.81 1.85
CA GLN A 161 -15.22 1.32 2.11
C GLN A 161 -15.85 1.17 0.72
N LYS A 162 -16.14 -0.06 0.31
CA LYS A 162 -17.14 -0.28 -0.71
C LYS A 162 -18.42 0.13 0.01
N GLU A 163 -18.89 1.37 -0.19
CA GLU A 163 -20.18 1.75 0.36
C GLU A 163 -21.16 0.66 -0.04
N GLY A 164 -21.85 0.11 0.95
CA GLY A 164 -22.88 -0.89 0.72
C GLY A 164 -23.98 -0.26 -0.13
N ARG A 165 -23.88 -0.42 -1.44
CA ARG A 165 -25.04 -0.80 -2.22
C ARG A 165 -24.95 -2.30 -2.39
N ASP A 166 -25.79 -3.02 -1.68
CA ASP A 166 -26.25 -4.37 -2.05
C ASP A 166 -27.09 -4.29 -3.34
N GLY A 167 -26.54 -3.63 -4.35
CA GLY A 167 -27.14 -3.41 -5.66
C GLY A 167 -26.08 -3.72 -6.70
N ASP A 168 -26.36 -4.73 -7.51
CA ASP A 168 -25.57 -5.22 -8.65
C ASP A 168 -25.45 -4.19 -9.80
N ASP A 169 -25.20 -2.92 -9.50
CA ASP A 169 -24.92 -1.93 -10.52
C ASP A 169 -23.41 -1.77 -10.72
N ASP A 170 -22.93 -2.46 -11.74
CA ASP A 170 -21.59 -2.37 -12.34
C ASP A 170 -21.38 -1.05 -13.12
N SER A 171 -22.16 -0.01 -12.80
CA SER A 171 -22.07 1.29 -13.44
C SER A 171 -21.07 2.21 -12.72
N GLY A 172 -19.81 2.12 -13.17
CA GLY A 172 -18.88 3.23 -13.35
C GLY A 172 -18.65 4.21 -12.19
N ASP A 173 -17.58 3.99 -11.43
CA ASP A 173 -16.70 4.99 -10.78
C ASP A 173 -17.35 6.22 -10.11
N GLU A 174 -18.60 6.13 -9.65
CA GLU A 174 -19.20 7.14 -8.80
C GLU A 174 -18.52 7.11 -7.42
N GLY A 175 -17.44 7.88 -7.32
CA GLY A 175 -17.04 8.57 -6.10
C GLY A 175 -16.54 7.70 -4.96
N ALA A 176 -15.85 6.57 -5.24
CA ALA A 176 -15.29 5.72 -4.20
C ALA A 176 -14.56 6.52 -3.09
N VAL A 177 -15.21 6.65 -1.93
CA VAL A 177 -14.68 7.39 -0.78
C VAL A 177 -13.62 6.55 -0.09
N LEU A 178 -12.52 7.18 0.29
CA LEU A 178 -11.50 6.57 1.13
C LEU A 178 -11.77 6.95 2.59
N GLU A 179 -12.21 5.96 3.37
CA GLU A 179 -12.38 6.11 4.81
C GLU A 179 -11.00 6.09 5.47
N VAL A 180 -10.69 7.16 6.20
CA VAL A 180 -9.48 7.27 7.00
C VAL A 180 -9.81 6.91 8.44
N GLN A 181 -9.24 5.80 8.92
CA GLN A 181 -9.34 5.41 10.31
C GLN A 181 -8.25 6.12 11.14
N GLY A 182 -8.67 6.71 12.24
CA GLY A 182 -7.79 7.18 13.30
C GLY A 182 -7.08 6.02 13.97
N LYS A 183 -6.02 6.35 14.71
CA LYS A 183 -5.31 5.41 15.59
C LYS A 183 -5.33 6.03 16.98
N ASN A 184 -6.10 5.45 17.90
CA ASN A 184 -6.34 6.04 19.21
C ASN A 184 -5.08 6.08 20.08
N TRP A 185 -4.11 5.21 19.79
CA TRP A 185 -2.81 5.24 20.46
C TRP A 185 -1.99 6.48 20.14
N ARG A 186 -2.30 7.27 19.10
CA ARG A 186 -1.51 8.47 18.78
C ARG A 186 -1.86 9.63 19.69
N SER A 187 -0.85 10.32 20.18
CA SER A 187 -1.02 11.58 20.93
C SER A 187 -1.57 12.71 20.03
N ASP A 188 -2.30 13.65 20.63
CA ASP A 188 -2.80 14.85 19.92
C ASP A 188 -1.66 15.67 19.28
N PRO A 189 -0.55 15.97 19.99
CA PRO A 189 0.58 16.70 19.39
C PRO A 189 1.13 16.02 18.13
N TYR A 190 1.30 14.69 18.16
CA TYR A 190 1.77 13.95 16.99
C TYR A 190 0.79 14.00 15.82
N VAL A 191 -0.51 13.87 16.10
CA VAL A 191 -1.56 14.00 15.07
C VAL A 191 -1.55 15.38 14.42
N ARG A 192 -1.31 16.44 15.21
CA ARG A 192 -1.21 17.82 14.70
C ARG A 192 -0.01 18.01 13.78
N ILE A 193 1.16 17.46 14.13
CA ILE A 193 2.36 17.47 13.26
C ILE A 193 2.06 16.76 11.93
N LEU A 194 1.46 15.56 11.97
CA LEU A 194 1.10 14.83 10.76
C LEU A 194 0.10 15.62 9.90
N ALA A 195 -0.86 16.30 10.51
CA ALA A 195 -1.86 17.08 9.79
C ALA A 195 -1.28 18.32 9.11
N ALA A 196 -0.38 19.05 9.79
CA ALA A 196 0.34 20.18 9.19
C ALA A 196 1.21 19.74 8.00
N LEU A 197 1.94 18.62 8.14
CA LEU A 197 2.68 18.02 7.02
C LEU A 197 1.76 17.63 5.86
N GLU A 198 0.57 17.08 6.14
CA GLU A 198 -0.40 16.74 5.09
C GLU A 198 -0.91 17.96 4.33
N MET A 199 -1.12 19.09 5.01
CA MET A 199 -1.52 20.34 4.37
C MET A 199 -0.44 20.83 3.42
N ILE A 200 0.82 20.89 3.88
CA ILE A 200 1.96 21.27 3.05
C ILE A 200 2.13 20.29 1.87
N ALA A 201 2.01 18.98 2.10
CA ALA A 201 2.08 17.98 1.04
C ALA A 201 0.96 18.13 0.00
N ARG A 202 -0.23 18.63 0.39
CA ARG A 202 -1.31 18.95 -0.54
C ARG A 202 -1.02 20.24 -1.30
N GLU A 203 -0.52 21.28 -0.65
CA GLU A 203 -0.10 22.54 -1.29
C GLU A 203 0.94 22.29 -2.39
N ILE A 204 1.93 21.45 -2.12
CA ILE A 204 2.97 21.05 -3.09
C ILE A 204 2.36 20.30 -4.29
N ARG A 205 1.39 19.40 -4.05
CA ARG A 205 0.73 18.60 -5.10
C ARG A 205 -0.29 19.39 -5.92
N GLY A 206 -1.02 20.31 -5.29
CA GLY A 206 -2.07 21.12 -5.90
C GLY A 206 -1.58 21.98 -7.07
N ARG A 207 -0.26 22.19 -7.18
CA ARG A 207 0.37 22.88 -8.31
C ARG A 207 0.59 22.00 -9.55
N LYS A 208 0.48 20.67 -9.46
CA LYS A 208 0.97 19.76 -10.53
C LYS A 208 -0.07 18.79 -11.11
N SER A 209 -1.22 18.53 -10.46
CA SER A 209 -2.22 17.61 -11.02
C SER A 209 -3.57 17.75 -10.32
N ARG A 210 -4.60 18.18 -11.06
CA ARG A 210 -6.02 18.10 -10.66
C ARG A 210 -6.66 16.78 -11.09
N SER A 211 -5.90 15.69 -11.20
CA SER A 211 -6.53 14.37 -11.36
C SER A 211 -7.47 14.13 -10.18
N ALA A 212 -8.68 13.65 -10.45
CA ALA A 212 -9.74 13.42 -9.48
C ALA A 212 -9.25 12.58 -8.30
N ALA A 213 -8.76 13.26 -7.25
CA ALA A 213 -8.35 12.61 -6.03
C ALA A 213 -9.60 12.08 -5.35
N LYS A 214 -9.63 10.76 -5.07
CA LYS A 214 -10.73 10.15 -4.31
C LYS A 214 -10.97 10.95 -3.04
N ARG A 215 -12.24 11.31 -2.80
CA ARG A 215 -12.65 12.01 -1.57
C ARG A 215 -12.23 11.16 -0.37
N ARG A 216 -11.59 11.78 0.62
CA ARG A 216 -11.20 11.13 1.87
C ARG A 216 -12.10 11.63 2.97
N VAL A 217 -12.81 10.72 3.62
CA VAL A 217 -13.71 11.04 4.74
C VAL A 217 -13.17 10.37 6.00
N ARG A 218 -13.31 11.02 7.15
CA ARG A 218 -12.95 10.38 8.43
C ARG A 218 -14.03 9.37 8.80
N GLY A 219 -13.63 8.16 9.15
CA GLY A 219 -14.56 7.15 9.66
C GLY A 219 -15.19 7.58 10.98
N PRO A 220 -16.33 6.98 11.37
CA PRO A 220 -16.91 7.14 12.71
C PRO A 220 -15.90 6.68 13.78
N ALA A 221 -15.90 7.33 14.94
CA ALA A 221 -14.89 7.12 15.99
C ALA A 221 -14.87 5.68 16.52
N GLU A 222 -16.00 4.98 16.46
CA GLU A 222 -16.12 3.56 16.82
C GLU A 222 -15.31 2.63 15.91
N ARG A 223 -14.92 3.11 14.71
CA ARG A 223 -14.06 2.39 13.77
C ARG A 223 -12.58 2.80 13.86
N ASP A 224 -12.24 3.74 14.72
CA ASP A 224 -10.83 4.10 14.93
C ASP A 224 -10.09 2.91 15.55
N TYR A 225 -8.85 2.69 15.11
CA TYR A 225 -8.05 1.56 15.56
C TYR A 225 -7.63 1.76 17.02
N ASP A 226 -8.15 0.90 17.90
CA ASP A 226 -7.89 0.93 19.34
C ASP A 226 -6.78 -0.03 19.80
N GLY A 227 -6.17 -0.79 18.88
CA GLY A 227 -5.08 -1.70 19.18
C GLY A 227 -3.73 -1.00 19.39
N PRO A 228 -2.69 -1.75 19.80
CA PRO A 228 -1.37 -1.20 20.08
C PRO A 228 -0.63 -0.73 18.81
N PRO A 229 0.36 0.16 18.93
CA PRO A 229 1.21 0.53 17.82
C PRO A 229 1.97 -0.67 17.21
N PRO A 230 2.50 -0.53 15.98
CA PRO A 230 3.20 -1.59 15.28
C PRO A 230 4.43 -2.10 16.07
N LYS A 231 4.59 -3.43 16.16
CA LYS A 231 5.69 -4.05 16.92
C LYS A 231 7.07 -3.87 16.29
N GLY A 232 7.16 -3.76 14.96
CA GLY A 232 8.44 -3.77 14.25
C GLY A 232 9.23 -2.46 14.38
N ASN A 233 8.54 -1.34 14.58
CA ASN A 233 9.11 0.00 14.70
C ASN A 233 8.37 0.71 15.85
N PRO A 234 8.82 0.55 17.10
CA PRO A 234 8.16 1.17 18.25
C PRO A 234 8.14 2.69 18.09
N PRO A 235 7.02 3.36 18.39
CA PRO A 235 6.94 4.81 18.34
C PRO A 235 7.70 5.43 19.52
N TYR A 236 8.09 6.69 19.38
CA TYR A 236 8.56 7.51 20.50
C TYR A 236 7.44 7.74 21.54
N SER A 237 7.79 7.91 22.82
CA SER A 237 6.81 8.15 23.88
C SER A 237 5.93 9.37 23.60
N PHE A 238 6.50 10.43 23.03
CA PHE A 238 5.77 11.62 22.58
C PHE A 238 4.63 11.29 21.61
N CYS A 239 4.80 10.27 20.76
CA CYS A 239 3.79 9.88 19.77
C CYS A 239 2.62 9.10 20.37
N VAL A 240 2.70 8.66 21.62
CA VAL A 240 1.71 7.79 22.25
C VAL A 240 0.77 8.59 23.15
N SER A 241 -0.53 8.38 22.99
CA SER A 241 -1.57 8.94 23.85
C SER A 241 -1.55 8.28 25.22
N HIS A 242 -1.34 9.09 26.26
CA HIS A 242 -1.36 8.64 27.65
C HIS A 242 -2.73 8.07 28.03
N ASP A 243 -3.82 8.76 27.69
CA ASP A 243 -5.19 8.34 28.00
C ASP A 243 -5.52 6.99 27.37
N TRP A 244 -5.10 6.78 26.11
CA TRP A 244 -5.25 5.48 25.46
C TRP A 244 -4.43 4.40 26.18
N ALA A 245 -3.17 4.69 26.51
CA ALA A 245 -2.29 3.73 27.18
C ALA A 245 -2.84 3.33 28.57
N VAL A 246 -3.41 4.27 29.33
CA VAL A 246 -4.07 3.98 30.62
C VAL A 246 -5.32 3.13 30.41
N ARG A 247 -6.23 3.56 29.51
CA ARG A 247 -7.50 2.85 29.26
C ARG A 247 -7.32 1.41 28.76
N THR A 248 -6.25 1.16 28.02
CA THR A 248 -5.96 -0.17 27.44
C THR A 248 -4.99 -1.02 28.28
N GLY A 249 -4.54 -0.53 29.45
CA GLY A 249 -3.62 -1.27 30.32
C GLY A 249 -2.19 -1.38 29.77
N HIS A 250 -1.78 -0.42 28.94
CA HIS A 250 -0.45 -0.31 28.33
C HIS A 250 0.45 0.73 29.04
N ALA A 251 -0.05 1.46 30.04
CA ALA A 251 0.71 2.45 30.79
C ALA A 251 1.88 1.85 31.62
N ASP A 252 1.79 0.59 32.06
CA ASP A 252 2.77 -0.06 32.95
C ASP A 252 4.05 -0.56 32.25
N GLY A 253 4.50 0.12 31.18
CA GLY A 253 5.70 -0.26 30.43
C GLY A 253 5.57 -1.55 29.59
N ARG A 254 4.36 -2.09 29.45
CA ARG A 254 4.07 -3.24 28.57
C ARG A 254 4.18 -2.89 27.09
N LEU A 255 4.14 -1.60 26.78
CA LEU A 255 4.28 -1.10 25.44
C LEU A 255 5.75 -0.79 25.15
N ALA A 256 6.29 -1.41 24.10
CA ALA A 256 7.60 -1.01 23.58
C ALA A 256 7.47 0.38 22.95
N VAL A 257 8.06 1.37 23.61
CA VAL A 257 8.21 2.75 23.13
C VAL A 257 9.67 3.13 23.14
N LEU A 258 10.07 4.02 22.24
CA LEU A 258 11.38 4.65 22.27
C LEU A 258 11.32 5.85 23.23
N GLU A 259 12.39 6.07 23.98
CA GLU A 259 12.56 7.32 24.73
C GLU A 259 12.68 8.50 23.76
N ASP A 260 12.13 9.64 24.15
CA ASP A 260 12.20 10.88 23.37
C ASP A 260 13.62 11.47 23.48
N PRO A 261 14.44 11.51 22.41
CA PRO A 261 15.79 12.04 22.51
C PRO A 261 15.78 13.54 22.82
N ASP A 262 16.68 13.99 23.70
CA ASP A 262 16.75 15.40 24.11
C ASP A 262 17.09 16.37 22.96
N ASP A 263 17.75 15.86 21.92
CA ASP A 263 18.11 16.60 20.71
C ASP A 263 16.97 16.70 19.69
N PHE A 264 15.86 15.98 19.90
CA PHE A 264 14.69 16.02 19.02
C PHE A 264 13.78 17.18 19.41
N THR A 265 14.10 18.36 18.89
CA THR A 265 13.35 19.60 19.13
C THR A 265 11.92 19.54 18.56
N ILE A 266 11.65 18.65 17.59
CA ILE A 266 10.31 18.48 17.02
C ILE A 266 9.22 18.16 18.06
N PHE A 267 9.58 17.54 19.18
CA PHE A 267 8.64 17.24 20.27
C PHE A 267 8.15 18.48 21.02
N ARG A 268 8.81 19.63 20.83
CA ARG A 268 8.46 20.91 21.45
C ARG A 268 7.74 21.86 20.49
N VAL A 269 7.59 21.46 19.22
CA VAL A 269 6.95 22.31 18.20
C VAL A 269 5.46 22.42 18.47
N GLU A 270 5.00 23.66 18.59
CA GLU A 270 3.58 23.97 18.69
C GLU A 270 2.99 24.26 17.30
N ILE A 271 2.15 23.33 16.83
CA ILE A 271 1.36 23.54 15.61
C ILE A 271 0.14 24.38 15.96
N ARG A 272 0.00 25.55 15.34
CA ARG A 272 -1.15 26.45 15.57
C ARG A 272 -2.41 25.92 14.88
N ASP A 273 -3.59 26.29 15.37
CA ASP A 273 -4.86 25.86 14.77
C ASP A 273 -5.07 26.41 13.36
N GLU A 274 -4.48 27.57 13.04
CA GLU A 274 -4.53 28.13 11.68
C GLU A 274 -3.85 27.21 10.64
N ASP A 275 -2.79 26.52 11.06
CA ASP A 275 -2.02 25.58 10.25
C ASP A 275 -2.64 24.19 10.15
N LEU A 276 -3.81 23.99 10.78
CA LEU A 276 -4.53 22.74 10.79
C LEU A 276 -5.78 22.79 9.91
N PRO A 277 -6.19 21.64 9.35
CA PRO A 277 -7.48 21.54 8.68
C PRO A 277 -8.58 21.83 9.71
N ALA A 278 -9.67 22.48 9.27
CA ALA A 278 -10.75 22.94 10.16
C ALA A 278 -11.19 21.89 11.19
N ARG A 279 -11.31 20.62 10.76
CA ARG A 279 -11.68 19.48 11.60
C ARG A 279 -10.77 19.16 12.80
N LEU A 280 -9.56 19.70 12.84
CA LEU A 280 -8.58 19.50 13.93
C LEU A 280 -8.35 20.76 14.77
N ARG A 281 -9.07 21.85 14.49
CA ARG A 281 -9.00 23.09 15.28
C ARG A 281 -9.73 22.90 16.60
N ARG A 282 -9.17 23.39 17.70
CA ARG A 282 -9.78 23.27 19.03
C ARG A 282 -11.02 24.15 19.11
N GLY A 283 -12.06 23.68 19.80
CA GLY A 283 -13.22 24.51 20.14
C GLY A 283 -14.19 24.83 19.00
N GLN A 284 -14.19 24.10 17.87
CA GLN A 284 -15.32 24.16 16.93
C GLN A 284 -16.42 23.17 17.36
N PRO A 285 -17.55 23.66 17.94
CA PRO A 285 -18.72 22.82 18.17
C PRO A 285 -19.36 22.47 16.83
N GLY A 286 -19.43 21.18 16.49
CA GLY A 286 -20.32 20.71 15.41
C GLY A 286 -19.68 20.08 14.18
N ASN A 287 -18.44 19.57 14.23
CA ASN A 287 -17.94 18.77 13.10
C ASN A 287 -18.41 17.29 13.17
N THR A 288 -19.73 17.10 13.25
CA THR A 288 -20.39 15.80 13.07
C THR A 288 -20.59 15.55 11.57
N GLY A 289 -19.50 15.28 10.85
CA GLY A 289 -19.52 14.37 9.70
C GLY A 289 -20.07 14.85 8.35
N ASP A 290 -20.23 16.15 8.09
CA ASP A 290 -20.49 16.63 6.73
C ASP A 290 -19.37 17.56 6.26
N ASP A 291 -18.38 16.98 5.58
CA ASP A 291 -17.34 17.72 4.87
C ASP A 291 -17.98 18.38 3.65
N GLY A 292 -18.74 19.46 3.88
CA GLY A 292 -19.25 20.36 2.86
C GLY A 292 -18.11 21.07 2.13
N TYR A 293 -17.41 20.35 1.25
CA TYR A 293 -16.60 20.95 0.20
C TYR A 293 -17.52 21.22 -0.98
N GLY A 294 -18.12 22.40 -0.98
CA GLY A 294 -18.62 23.02 -2.20
C GLY A 294 -17.48 23.08 -3.20
N GLY A 295 -17.60 22.32 -4.29
CA GLY A 295 -16.89 22.69 -5.50
C GLY A 295 -17.43 24.05 -5.90
N ASP A 296 -16.61 25.09 -5.79
CA ASP A 296 -16.87 26.35 -6.49
C ASP A 296 -16.84 26.03 -7.99
N VAL A 297 -18.02 25.72 -8.51
CA VAL A 297 -18.32 25.77 -9.93
C VAL A 297 -18.64 27.24 -10.19
N GLU A 298 -17.60 28.02 -10.48
CA GLU A 298 -17.79 29.30 -11.17
C GLU A 298 -18.38 28.98 -12.56
N ASN A 299 -19.61 29.44 -12.78
CA ASN A 299 -20.20 29.61 -14.10
C ASN A 299 -19.62 30.85 -14.78
#